data_AF-W3AN56-F1
#
_entry.id   AF-W3AN56-F1
#
_cell.length_a   1.000
_cell.length_b   1.000
_cell.length_c   1.000
_cell.angle_alpha   90.00
_cell.angle_beta   90.00
_cell.angle_gamma   90.00
#
_symmetry.space_group_name_H-M   'P 1'
#
loop_
_entity.id
_entity.type
_entity.pdbx_description
1 polymer ?
#
loop_
_entity_poly.entity_id
_entity_poly.type
_entity_poly.pdbx_seq_one_letter_code
_entity_poly.pdbx_strand_id
1 'polypeptide(L)'
;MENGISVIAPRKPSERSKRTEYPQRKSFREEIRESIDICMEQKPKDMDELIKLLSEMGYECKHGKYISLKGRGQEKFLRMRSLGAGYRESDLEKVFTGESTFTPDPKQHNKKKSVYEKPEQKVDMLLDIQAMIAKGKGPGYERWAKVHNIKQMAQTLLFLEEHDLRDYEELAQKAKTASDRFGEITEKQKALEARLVEIAALKKHIINYSKTKDVYADYRKSGYSKKFFEEHREAVTLCKAAKDAFSQIEGKIPKIKDLNLEYNQVLQEKKKTYAEYRQAKQDMKDYQTAKYNIDLFLKFEEQKQQDEKQKKTEQIR
;
A
#
# COMPACT_ATOMS: atom_id res chain seq x y z
N MET A 1 -4.57 42.08 -52.17
CA MET A 1 -5.40 41.24 -51.27
C MET A 1 -4.77 39.88 -51.23
N GLU A 2 -3.87 39.65 -50.27
CA GLU A 2 -3.11 38.41 -50.17
C GLU A 2 -3.37 37.76 -48.81
N ASN A 3 -3.82 36.51 -48.88
CA ASN A 3 -3.98 35.54 -47.78
C ASN A 3 -5.13 35.83 -46.81
N GLY A 4 -6.34 35.42 -47.19
CA GLY A 4 -7.55 35.36 -46.37
C GLY A 4 -7.46 34.35 -45.21
N ILE A 5 -6.48 34.52 -44.33
CA ILE A 5 -6.29 33.71 -43.14
C ILE A 5 -6.98 34.42 -41.98
N SER A 6 -8.14 33.89 -41.58
CA SER A 6 -8.86 34.30 -40.36
C SER A 6 -7.97 34.06 -39.13
N VAL A 7 -7.50 35.14 -38.49
CA VAL A 7 -6.81 35.07 -37.21
C VAL A 7 -7.82 34.74 -36.11
N ILE A 8 -7.87 33.48 -35.69
CA ILE A 8 -8.73 33.04 -34.58
C ILE A 8 -8.04 33.43 -33.26
N ALA A 9 -8.62 34.39 -32.53
CA ALA A 9 -8.14 34.75 -31.20
C ALA A 9 -8.26 33.54 -30.24
N PRO A 10 -7.23 33.24 -29.42
CA PRO A 10 -7.28 32.09 -28.52
C PRO A 10 -8.33 32.29 -27.42
N ARG A 11 -9.26 31.34 -27.26
CA ARG A 11 -10.34 31.39 -26.25
C ARG A 11 -9.79 31.29 -24.82
N LYS A 12 -10.42 32.05 -23.91
CA LYS A 12 -10.13 32.00 -22.46
C LYS A 12 -10.47 30.60 -21.91
N PRO A 13 -9.78 30.10 -20.87
CA PRO A 13 -10.02 28.76 -20.32
C PRO A 13 -11.48 28.46 -19.93
N SER A 14 -12.24 29.46 -19.50
CA SER A 14 -13.66 29.37 -19.13
C SER A 14 -14.61 29.20 -20.32
N GLU A 15 -14.20 29.64 -21.52
CA GLU A 15 -14.99 29.60 -22.77
C GLU A 15 -14.67 28.35 -23.61
N ARG A 16 -13.74 27.52 -23.15
CA ARG A 16 -13.39 26.26 -23.81
C ARG A 16 -14.43 25.22 -23.45
N SER A 17 -15.13 24.71 -24.45
CA SER A 17 -16.00 23.53 -24.29
C SER A 17 -15.17 22.36 -23.77
N LYS A 18 -15.51 21.84 -22.59
CA LYS A 18 -14.88 20.63 -22.06
C LYS A 18 -15.29 19.45 -22.93
N ARG A 19 -14.31 18.75 -23.48
CA ARG A 19 -14.56 17.47 -24.16
C ARG A 19 -14.93 16.43 -23.10
N THR A 20 -16.21 16.10 -23.01
CA THR A 20 -16.73 15.08 -22.09
C THR A 20 -16.76 13.70 -22.73
N GLU A 21 -16.80 13.62 -24.06
CA GLU A 21 -16.88 12.38 -24.81
C GLU A 21 -15.57 12.05 -25.53
N TYR A 22 -15.06 10.86 -25.22
CA TYR A 22 -13.90 10.26 -25.84
C TYR A 22 -14.35 8.98 -26.54
N PRO A 23 -14.42 8.94 -27.87
CA PRO A 23 -14.75 7.70 -28.57
C PRO A 23 -13.70 6.66 -28.23
N GLN A 24 -14.16 5.46 -27.83
CA GLN A 24 -13.28 4.32 -27.58
C GLN A 24 -12.67 3.89 -28.90
N ARG A 25 -11.42 4.30 -29.16
CA ARG A 25 -10.66 3.87 -30.33
C ARG A 25 -9.77 2.72 -29.90
N LYS A 26 -9.87 1.57 -30.59
CA LYS A 26 -8.89 0.51 -30.44
C LYS A 26 -7.52 1.04 -30.83
N SER A 27 -6.50 0.64 -30.09
CA SER A 27 -5.13 1.00 -30.47
C SER A 27 -4.66 0.11 -31.61
N PHE A 28 -3.85 0.64 -32.52
CA PHE A 28 -3.23 -0.17 -33.58
C PHE A 28 -2.46 -1.39 -33.05
N ARG A 29 -1.94 -1.33 -31.80
CA ARG A 29 -1.30 -2.48 -31.14
C ARG A 29 -2.29 -3.60 -30.84
N GLU A 30 -3.48 -3.25 -30.38
CA GLU A 30 -4.54 -4.23 -30.10
C GLU A 30 -5.03 -4.86 -31.39
N GLU A 31 -5.26 -4.07 -32.44
CA GLU A 31 -5.67 -4.58 -33.76
C GLU A 31 -4.65 -5.55 -34.37
N ILE A 32 -3.35 -5.25 -34.25
CA ILE A 32 -2.28 -6.15 -34.71
C ILE A 32 -2.26 -7.45 -33.89
N ARG A 33 -2.46 -7.39 -32.56
CA ARG A 33 -2.51 -8.61 -31.73
C ARG A 33 -3.70 -9.48 -32.07
N GLU A 34 -4.90 -8.88 -32.20
CA GLU A 34 -6.11 -9.59 -32.62
C GLU A 34 -5.89 -10.30 -33.97
N SER A 35 -5.20 -9.64 -34.91
CA SER A 35 -4.87 -10.25 -36.20
C SER A 35 -3.86 -11.39 -36.08
N ILE A 36 -2.84 -11.27 -35.22
CA ILE A 36 -1.89 -12.35 -34.95
C ILE A 36 -2.61 -13.54 -34.30
N ASP A 37 -3.54 -13.30 -33.38
CA ASP A 37 -4.34 -14.35 -32.74
C ASP A 37 -5.12 -15.16 -33.79
N ILE A 38 -5.81 -14.46 -34.72
CA ILE A 38 -6.54 -15.09 -35.83
C ILE A 38 -5.60 -15.90 -36.73
N CYS A 39 -4.42 -15.37 -37.06
CA CYS A 39 -3.46 -16.12 -37.87
C CYS A 39 -2.90 -17.34 -37.14
N MET A 40 -2.68 -17.25 -35.83
CA MET A 40 -2.17 -18.35 -35.02
C MET A 40 -3.17 -19.49 -34.84
N GLU A 41 -4.47 -19.22 -34.90
CA GLU A 41 -5.51 -20.26 -34.95
C GLU A 41 -5.36 -21.18 -36.18
N GLN A 42 -4.80 -20.66 -37.28
CA GLN A 42 -4.54 -21.44 -38.50
C GLN A 42 -3.28 -22.31 -38.40
N LYS A 43 -2.56 -22.27 -37.27
CA LYS A 43 -1.34 -23.05 -36.97
C LYS A 43 -0.26 -22.93 -38.07
N PRO A 44 0.27 -21.73 -38.34
CA PRO A 44 1.37 -21.56 -39.28
C PRO A 44 2.60 -22.33 -38.78
N LYS A 45 3.36 -22.92 -39.71
CA LYS A 45 4.55 -23.73 -39.41
C LYS A 45 5.72 -22.87 -38.96
N ASP A 46 5.89 -21.71 -39.61
CA ASP A 46 7.02 -20.82 -39.42
C ASP A 46 6.60 -19.34 -39.41
N MET A 47 7.51 -18.49 -38.96
CA MET A 47 7.31 -17.03 -38.94
C MET A 47 7.00 -16.46 -40.33
N ASP A 48 7.57 -17.03 -41.38
CA ASP A 48 7.31 -16.60 -42.77
C ASP A 48 5.88 -16.92 -43.22
N GLU A 49 5.30 -18.03 -42.76
CA GLU A 49 3.89 -18.36 -43.04
C GLU A 49 2.96 -17.41 -42.28
N LEU A 50 3.28 -17.08 -41.02
CA LEU A 50 2.54 -16.07 -40.26
C LEU A 50 2.54 -14.70 -40.96
N ILE A 51 3.69 -14.27 -41.50
CA ILE A 51 3.82 -13.00 -42.23
C ILE A 51 2.99 -13.01 -43.52
N LYS A 52 2.93 -14.14 -44.23
CA LYS A 52 2.07 -14.28 -45.41
C LYS A 52 0.60 -14.11 -45.06
N LEU A 53 0.13 -14.79 -44.01
CA LEU A 53 -1.25 -14.66 -43.52
C LEU A 53 -1.59 -13.21 -43.11
N LEU A 54 -0.68 -12.53 -42.41
CA LEU A 54 -0.86 -11.12 -42.06
C LEU A 54 -0.88 -10.20 -43.30
N SER A 55 -0.08 -10.53 -44.33
CA SER A 55 -0.08 -9.78 -45.59
C SER A 55 -1.39 -9.96 -46.36
N GLU A 56 -1.98 -11.15 -46.34
CA GLU A 56 -3.32 -11.43 -46.89
C GLU A 56 -4.41 -10.64 -46.16
N MET A 57 -4.28 -10.46 -44.84
CA MET A 57 -5.14 -9.57 -44.05
C MET A 57 -4.90 -8.08 -44.33
N GLY A 58 -3.92 -7.74 -45.17
CA GLY A 58 -3.64 -6.39 -45.64
C GLY A 58 -2.66 -5.61 -44.76
N TYR A 59 -1.80 -6.28 -44.00
CA TYR A 59 -0.68 -5.66 -43.29
C TYR A 59 0.57 -5.57 -44.17
N GLU A 60 1.20 -4.38 -44.22
CA GLU A 60 2.53 -4.23 -44.81
C GLU A 60 3.58 -4.71 -43.81
N CYS A 61 4.39 -5.69 -44.22
CA CYS A 61 5.44 -6.28 -43.40
C CYS A 61 6.83 -5.83 -43.88
N LYS A 62 7.68 -5.35 -42.97
CA LYS A 62 9.08 -5.02 -43.24
C LYS A 62 10.01 -5.92 -42.45
N HIS A 63 10.96 -6.54 -43.15
CA HIS A 63 12.01 -7.36 -42.57
C HIS A 63 13.30 -6.53 -42.45
N GLY A 64 13.83 -6.46 -41.23
CA GLY A 64 15.09 -5.77 -40.90
C GLY A 64 15.69 -6.43 -39.67
N LYS A 65 16.32 -5.68 -38.75
CA LYS A 65 16.75 -6.24 -37.45
C LYS A 65 15.58 -6.76 -36.60
N TYR A 66 14.37 -6.24 -36.84
CA TYR A 66 13.12 -6.66 -36.21
C TYR A 66 12.02 -6.65 -37.27
N ILE A 67 11.07 -7.56 -37.15
CA ILE A 67 9.86 -7.62 -37.98
C ILE A 67 8.93 -6.48 -37.57
N SER A 68 8.53 -5.70 -38.57
CA SER A 68 7.67 -4.53 -38.37
C SER A 68 6.41 -4.62 -39.23
N LEU A 69 5.25 -4.37 -38.61
CA LEU A 69 3.92 -4.46 -39.21
C LEU A 69 3.28 -3.07 -39.30
N LYS A 70 2.54 -2.83 -40.38
CA LYS A 70 1.76 -1.61 -40.58
C LYS A 70 0.37 -1.96 -41.12
N GLY A 71 -0.66 -1.63 -40.35
CA GLY A 71 -2.05 -1.84 -40.74
C GLY A 71 -2.60 -0.74 -41.66
N ARG A 72 -3.82 -0.94 -42.14
CA ARG A 72 -4.54 0.04 -42.98
C ARG A 72 -4.83 1.31 -42.16
N GLY A 73 -4.45 2.47 -42.69
CA GLY A 73 -4.65 3.77 -42.02
C GLY A 73 -3.56 4.16 -41.00
N GLN A 74 -2.50 3.37 -40.88
CA GLN A 74 -1.38 3.64 -39.98
C GLN A 74 -0.21 4.29 -40.74
N GLU A 75 0.29 5.43 -40.26
CA GLU A 75 1.40 6.14 -40.93
C GLU A 75 2.78 5.49 -40.70
N LYS A 76 3.00 4.90 -39.52
CA LYS A 76 4.32 4.40 -39.07
C LYS A 76 4.29 2.91 -38.81
N PHE A 77 5.36 2.19 -39.13
CA PHE A 77 5.49 0.77 -38.79
C PHE A 77 5.61 0.54 -37.28
N LEU A 78 4.99 -0.53 -36.79
CA LEU A 78 5.13 -1.01 -35.42
C LEU A 78 5.97 -2.29 -35.39
N ARG A 79 6.99 -2.32 -34.53
CA ARG A 79 7.83 -3.51 -34.32
C ARG A 79 7.10 -4.56 -33.50
N MET A 80 7.22 -5.83 -33.85
CA MET A 80 6.64 -6.96 -33.10
C MET A 80 7.07 -6.97 -31.63
N ARG A 81 8.34 -6.66 -31.36
CA ARG A 81 8.86 -6.48 -29.98
C ARG A 81 8.03 -5.52 -29.11
N SER A 82 7.38 -4.51 -29.73
CA SER A 82 6.57 -3.51 -29.02
C SER A 82 5.12 -3.96 -28.74
N LEU A 83 4.72 -5.12 -29.23
CA LEU A 83 3.41 -5.72 -28.98
C LEU A 83 3.30 -6.37 -27.60
N GLY A 84 4.41 -6.52 -26.86
CA GLY A 84 4.40 -7.09 -25.51
C GLY A 84 4.82 -8.57 -25.49
N ALA A 85 4.90 -9.16 -24.29
CA ALA A 85 5.26 -10.56 -24.13
C ALA A 85 4.19 -11.47 -24.77
N GLY A 86 4.61 -12.56 -25.40
CA GLY A 86 3.73 -13.49 -26.12
C GLY A 86 3.50 -13.13 -27.59
N TYR A 87 3.84 -11.90 -28.02
CA TYR A 87 3.74 -11.44 -29.42
C TYR A 87 5.09 -10.98 -29.99
N ARG A 88 6.20 -11.26 -29.30
CA ARG A 88 7.54 -10.97 -29.80
C ARG A 88 7.97 -12.06 -30.76
N GLU A 89 8.84 -11.71 -31.69
CA GLU A 89 9.45 -12.66 -32.64
C GLU A 89 10.02 -13.89 -31.91
N SER A 90 10.84 -13.66 -30.87
CA SER A 90 11.40 -14.73 -30.04
C SER A 90 10.37 -15.58 -29.29
N ASP A 91 9.19 -15.03 -29.00
CA ASP A 91 8.15 -15.73 -28.26
C ASP A 91 7.34 -16.60 -29.24
N LEU A 92 7.10 -16.12 -30.46
CA LEU A 92 6.41 -16.86 -31.52
C LEU A 92 7.30 -17.94 -32.13
N GLU A 93 8.61 -17.69 -32.27
CA GLU A 93 9.58 -18.71 -32.68
C GLU A 93 9.56 -19.93 -31.75
N LYS A 94 9.47 -19.70 -30.42
CA LYS A 94 9.33 -20.79 -29.43
C LYS A 94 8.03 -21.56 -29.55
N VAL A 95 6.96 -20.90 -30.00
CA VAL A 95 5.70 -21.56 -30.30
C VAL A 95 5.86 -22.47 -31.51
N PHE A 96 6.50 -21.98 -32.57
CA PHE A 96 6.74 -22.75 -33.80
C PHE A 96 7.66 -23.95 -33.57
N THR A 97 8.71 -23.79 -32.74
CA THR A 97 9.61 -24.90 -32.37
C THR A 97 8.99 -25.89 -31.38
N GLY A 98 7.79 -25.60 -30.85
CA GLY A 98 7.07 -26.47 -29.91
C GLY A 98 7.56 -26.38 -28.45
N GLU A 99 8.44 -25.43 -28.13
CA GLU A 99 8.90 -25.19 -26.75
C GLU A 99 7.81 -24.55 -25.87
N SER A 100 6.84 -23.86 -26.47
CA SER A 100 5.72 -23.23 -25.77
C SER A 100 4.41 -23.33 -26.55
N THR A 101 3.28 -23.31 -25.84
CA THR A 101 1.95 -23.20 -26.46
C THR A 101 1.58 -21.73 -26.64
N PHE A 102 1.07 -21.34 -27.82
CA PHE A 102 0.52 -19.99 -28.01
C PHE A 102 -0.74 -19.82 -27.15
N THR A 103 -0.67 -18.89 -26.20
CA THR A 103 -1.82 -18.44 -25.43
C THR A 103 -2.00 -16.95 -25.70
N PRO A 104 -3.06 -16.52 -26.42
CA PRO A 104 -3.40 -15.12 -26.56
C PRO A 104 -3.45 -14.48 -25.17
N ASP A 105 -2.60 -13.48 -24.88
CA ASP A 105 -2.52 -12.90 -23.54
C ASP A 105 -3.85 -12.18 -23.20
N PRO A 106 -4.71 -12.73 -22.31
CA PRO A 106 -5.98 -12.11 -21.98
C PRO A 106 -5.78 -10.88 -21.07
N LYS A 107 -4.56 -10.69 -20.53
CA LYS A 107 -4.32 -9.84 -19.36
C LYS A 107 -3.92 -8.41 -19.71
N GLN A 108 -3.66 -8.07 -20.98
CA GLN A 108 -3.44 -6.67 -21.38
C GLN A 108 -4.73 -5.94 -21.77
N HIS A 109 -5.79 -6.65 -22.17
CA HIS A 109 -7.14 -6.07 -22.35
C HIS A 109 -7.81 -5.72 -21.02
N ASN A 110 -7.39 -6.38 -19.93
CA ASN A 110 -7.74 -6.00 -18.57
C ASN A 110 -6.71 -5.00 -17.99
N LYS A 111 -6.59 -3.81 -18.59
CA LYS A 111 -6.69 -2.64 -17.72
C LYS A 111 -8.11 -2.69 -17.16
N LYS A 112 -8.32 -3.51 -16.12
CA LYS A 112 -9.43 -3.29 -15.20
C LYS A 112 -9.40 -1.79 -15.02
N LYS A 113 -10.46 -1.09 -15.46
CA LYS A 113 -10.70 0.27 -14.99
C LYS A 113 -10.45 0.11 -13.49
N SER A 114 -9.38 0.69 -12.96
CA SER A 114 -9.33 0.89 -11.53
C SER A 114 -10.54 1.79 -11.36
N VAL A 115 -11.69 1.18 -11.07
CA VAL A 115 -12.81 1.90 -10.51
C VAL A 115 -12.12 2.54 -9.34
N TYR A 116 -11.94 3.85 -9.43
CA TYR A 116 -11.45 4.61 -8.32
C TYR A 116 -12.57 4.44 -7.29
N GLU A 117 -12.44 3.39 -6.49
CA GLU A 117 -13.23 3.23 -5.28
C GLU A 117 -12.84 4.44 -4.46
N LYS A 118 -13.73 5.43 -4.48
CA LYS A 118 -13.57 6.61 -3.67
C LYS A 118 -13.38 6.08 -2.25
N PRO A 119 -12.21 6.30 -1.62
CA PRO A 119 -11.98 5.75 -0.29
C PRO A 119 -13.15 6.19 0.59
N GLU A 120 -13.62 5.27 1.43
CA GLU A 120 -14.68 5.56 2.40
C GLU A 120 -14.40 6.91 3.07
N GLN A 121 -15.45 7.69 3.24
CA GLN A 121 -15.36 9.07 3.71
C GLN A 121 -14.99 9.08 5.19
N LYS A 122 -13.69 8.99 5.47
CA LYS A 122 -13.17 9.03 6.85
C LYS A 122 -13.05 10.47 7.33
N VAL A 123 -13.37 10.68 8.60
CA VAL A 123 -13.15 11.95 9.29
C VAL A 123 -11.65 12.20 9.36
N ASP A 124 -11.21 13.34 8.82
CA ASP A 124 -9.83 13.82 8.87
C ASP A 124 -9.76 15.11 9.69
N MET A 125 -8.55 15.48 10.14
CA MET A 125 -8.35 16.64 11.00
C MET A 125 -8.57 17.96 10.26
N LEU A 126 -9.26 18.90 10.90
CA LEU A 126 -9.35 20.28 10.42
C LEU A 126 -7.97 20.97 10.46
N LEU A 127 -7.73 21.85 9.49
CA LEU A 127 -6.51 22.64 9.42
C LEU A 127 -6.68 23.98 10.15
N ASP A 128 -5.71 24.35 10.97
CA ASP A 128 -5.59 25.72 11.46
C ASP A 128 -5.05 26.62 10.34
N ILE A 129 -5.98 27.26 9.63
CA ILE A 129 -5.69 28.10 8.46
C ILE A 129 -4.76 29.26 8.87
N GLN A 130 -4.96 29.85 10.05
CA GLN A 130 -4.20 31.01 10.50
C GLN A 130 -2.75 30.63 10.83
N ALA A 131 -2.56 29.51 11.53
CA ALA A 131 -1.22 28.98 11.80
C ALA A 131 -0.49 28.57 10.50
N MET A 132 -1.22 28.07 9.49
CA MET A 132 -0.63 27.69 8.22
C MET A 132 -0.26 28.89 7.34
N ILE A 133 -1.04 29.97 7.38
CA ILE A 133 -0.69 31.25 6.74
C ILE A 133 0.55 31.85 7.41
N ALA A 134 0.65 31.82 8.74
CA ALA A 134 1.82 32.29 9.48
C ALA A 134 3.12 31.53 9.10
N LYS A 135 3.01 30.28 8.66
CA LYS A 135 4.11 29.46 8.13
C LYS A 135 4.50 29.78 6.67
N GLY A 136 3.96 30.84 6.07
CA GLY A 136 4.33 31.30 4.73
C GLY A 136 3.63 30.57 3.58
N LYS A 137 2.46 29.94 3.82
CA LYS A 137 1.65 29.33 2.75
C LYS A 137 0.90 30.40 1.96
N GLY A 138 0.89 30.27 0.63
CA GLY A 138 0.27 31.24 -0.28
C GLY A 138 -1.26 31.15 -0.37
N PRO A 139 -1.92 32.11 -1.06
CA PRO A 139 -3.38 32.26 -1.10
C PRO A 139 -4.12 31.07 -1.75
N GLY A 140 -3.45 30.29 -2.61
CA GLY A 140 -4.01 29.06 -3.16
C GLY A 140 -4.21 27.97 -2.10
N TYR A 141 -3.30 27.89 -1.12
CA TYR A 141 -3.38 26.93 -0.02
C TYR A 141 -4.52 27.28 0.93
N GLU A 142 -4.71 28.57 1.21
CA GLU A 142 -5.83 29.05 2.04
C GLU A 142 -7.18 28.64 1.44
N ARG A 143 -7.39 28.86 0.13
CA ARG A 143 -8.63 28.47 -0.56
C ARG A 143 -8.86 26.96 -0.48
N TRP A 144 -7.82 26.17 -0.69
CA TRP A 144 -7.90 24.72 -0.56
C TRP A 144 -8.21 24.28 0.88
N ALA A 145 -7.55 24.87 1.88
CA ALA A 145 -7.75 24.57 3.29
C ALA A 145 -9.16 24.91 3.76
N LYS A 146 -9.74 26.03 3.29
CA LYS A 146 -11.16 26.37 3.54
C LYS A 146 -12.12 25.30 3.02
N VAL A 147 -11.95 24.88 1.77
CA VAL A 147 -12.78 23.82 1.17
C VAL A 147 -12.58 22.48 1.87
N HIS A 148 -11.34 22.16 2.24
CA HIS A 148 -11.01 20.95 2.99
C HIS A 148 -11.70 20.95 4.36
N ASN A 149 -11.56 22.04 5.13
CA ASN A 149 -12.18 22.16 6.46
C ASN A 149 -13.70 22.05 6.40
N ILE A 150 -14.36 22.70 5.45
CA ILE A 150 -15.82 22.59 5.27
C ILE A 150 -16.21 21.13 5.03
N LYS A 151 -15.48 20.43 4.16
CA LYS A 151 -15.74 19.02 3.86
C LYS A 151 -15.52 18.14 5.09
N GLN A 152 -14.44 18.37 5.83
CA GLN A 152 -14.12 17.59 7.03
C GLN A 152 -15.12 17.85 8.16
N MET A 153 -15.56 19.09 8.35
CA MET A 153 -16.59 19.41 9.34
C MET A 153 -17.92 18.73 8.99
N ALA A 154 -18.33 18.73 7.72
CA ALA A 154 -19.52 18.00 7.28
C ALA A 154 -19.38 16.48 7.56
N GLN A 155 -18.20 15.91 7.33
CA GLN A 155 -17.92 14.50 7.66
C GLN A 155 -17.93 14.25 9.18
N THR A 156 -17.42 15.17 9.99
CA THR A 156 -17.51 15.09 11.45
C THR A 156 -18.96 15.12 11.92
N LEU A 157 -19.80 15.99 11.36
CA LEU A 157 -21.22 16.04 11.72
C LEU A 157 -21.95 14.74 11.37
N LEU A 158 -21.70 14.18 10.18
CA LEU A 158 -22.25 12.88 9.79
C LEU A 158 -21.80 11.76 10.74
N PHE A 159 -20.52 11.75 11.13
CA PHE A 159 -20.00 10.79 12.09
C PHE A 159 -20.66 10.92 13.46
N LEU A 160 -20.89 12.14 13.95
CA LEU A 160 -21.59 12.37 15.22
C LEU A 160 -23.04 11.89 15.13
N GLU A 161 -23.73 12.15 14.02
CA GLU A 161 -25.10 11.68 13.77
C GLU A 161 -25.18 10.15 13.72
N GLU A 162 -24.27 9.49 13.00
CA GLU A 162 -24.18 8.02 12.90
C GLU A 162 -23.95 7.35 14.26
N HIS A 163 -23.29 8.04 15.19
CA HIS A 163 -23.02 7.55 16.55
C HIS A 163 -23.96 8.12 17.63
N ASP A 164 -25.03 8.81 17.22
CA ASP A 164 -26.02 9.53 18.05
C ASP A 164 -25.35 10.37 19.16
N LEU A 165 -24.28 11.07 18.79
CA LEU A 165 -23.54 11.97 19.66
C LEU A 165 -24.04 13.40 19.49
N ARG A 166 -24.81 13.87 20.47
CA ARG A 166 -25.41 15.21 20.42
C ARG A 166 -24.72 16.20 21.34
N ASP A 167 -24.04 15.70 22.36
CA ASP A 167 -23.37 16.51 23.36
C ASP A 167 -21.84 16.39 23.30
N TYR A 168 -21.17 17.51 23.51
CA TYR A 168 -19.70 17.55 23.54
C TYR A 168 -19.13 16.69 24.68
N GLU A 169 -19.78 16.66 25.84
CA GLU A 169 -19.35 15.85 26.97
C GLU A 169 -19.37 14.35 26.63
N GLU A 170 -20.42 13.88 25.95
CA GLU A 170 -20.53 12.50 25.49
C GLU A 170 -19.44 12.16 24.46
N LEU A 171 -19.16 13.08 23.52
CA LEU A 171 -18.06 12.92 22.57
C LEU A 171 -16.71 12.83 23.29
N ALA A 172 -16.46 13.68 24.27
CA ALA A 172 -15.23 13.67 25.06
C ALA A 172 -15.08 12.37 25.87
N GLN A 173 -16.17 11.86 26.44
CA GLN A 173 -16.20 10.58 27.14
C GLN A 173 -15.96 9.41 26.18
N LYS A 174 -16.65 9.34 25.04
CA LYS A 174 -16.41 8.31 24.02
C LYS A 174 -14.98 8.34 23.49
N ALA A 175 -14.43 9.52 23.22
CA ALA A 175 -13.03 9.67 22.80
C ALA A 175 -12.03 9.17 23.86
N LYS A 176 -12.33 9.39 25.15
CA LYS A 176 -11.53 8.85 26.26
C LYS A 176 -11.63 7.34 26.36
N THR A 177 -12.84 6.78 26.40
CA THR A 177 -13.06 5.32 26.47
C THR A 177 -12.44 4.58 25.28
N ALA A 178 -12.53 5.14 24.07
CA ALA A 178 -11.88 4.58 22.87
C ALA A 178 -10.35 4.60 22.99
N SER A 179 -9.78 5.66 23.57
CA SER A 179 -8.34 5.75 23.86
C SER A 179 -7.90 4.73 24.91
N ASP A 180 -8.66 4.58 26.00
CA ASP A 180 -8.37 3.62 27.07
C ASP A 180 -8.42 2.18 26.52
N ARG A 181 -9.48 1.84 25.77
CA ARG A 181 -9.62 0.54 25.10
C ARG A 181 -8.47 0.26 24.12
N PHE A 182 -8.07 1.25 23.34
CA PHE A 182 -6.91 1.10 22.44
C PHE A 182 -5.61 0.87 23.22
N GLY A 183 -5.43 1.56 24.35
CA GLY A 183 -4.33 1.34 25.28
C GLY A 183 -4.27 -0.10 25.77
N GLU A 184 -5.37 -0.60 26.33
CA GLU A 184 -5.47 -1.98 26.84
C GLU A 184 -5.16 -3.04 25.78
N ILE A 185 -5.73 -2.90 24.57
CA ILE A 185 -5.48 -3.85 23.47
C ILE A 185 -4.03 -3.76 23.01
N THR A 186 -3.45 -2.58 22.99
CA THR A 186 -2.03 -2.38 22.65
C THR A 186 -1.12 -3.06 23.68
N GLU A 187 -1.41 -2.93 24.97
CA GLU A 187 -0.66 -3.62 26.02
C GLU A 187 -0.78 -5.14 25.93
N LYS A 188 -1.99 -5.66 25.70
CA LYS A 188 -2.21 -7.09 25.44
C LYS A 188 -1.40 -7.58 24.24
N GLN A 189 -1.40 -6.83 23.14
CA GLN A 189 -0.64 -7.19 21.94
C GLN A 189 0.88 -7.20 22.22
N LYS A 190 1.37 -6.20 22.96
CA LYS A 190 2.79 -6.13 23.39
C LYS A 190 3.17 -7.29 24.31
N ALA A 191 2.30 -7.65 25.25
CA ALA A 191 2.54 -8.78 26.16
C ALA A 191 2.60 -10.12 25.39
N LEU A 192 1.67 -10.35 24.45
CA LEU A 192 1.70 -11.53 23.58
C LEU A 192 2.96 -11.56 22.70
N GLU A 193 3.40 -10.41 22.19
CA GLU A 193 4.64 -10.29 21.43
C GLU A 193 5.88 -10.59 22.26
N ALA A 194 5.98 -10.01 23.46
CA ALA A 194 7.06 -10.29 24.40
C ALA A 194 7.13 -11.78 24.72
N ARG A 195 5.98 -12.41 24.96
CA ARG A 195 5.91 -13.84 25.26
C ARG A 195 6.39 -14.71 24.09
N LEU A 196 6.06 -14.36 22.85
CA LEU A 196 6.57 -15.07 21.67
C LEU A 196 8.10 -14.97 21.55
N VAL A 197 8.67 -13.79 21.85
CA VAL A 197 10.12 -13.57 21.82
C VAL A 197 10.81 -14.36 22.94
N GLU A 198 10.25 -14.36 24.15
CA GLU A 198 10.72 -15.17 25.27
C GLU A 198 10.73 -16.65 24.92
N ILE A 199 9.62 -17.19 24.43
CA ILE A 199 9.51 -18.61 24.06
C ILE A 199 10.52 -18.96 22.95
N ALA A 200 10.72 -18.07 21.96
CA ALA A 200 11.72 -18.28 20.91
C ALA A 200 13.15 -18.29 21.45
N ALA A 201 13.47 -17.37 22.37
CA ALA A 201 14.77 -17.32 23.04
C ALA A 201 15.01 -18.59 23.88
N LEU A 202 14.03 -19.02 24.67
CA LEU A 202 14.09 -20.26 25.47
C LEU A 202 14.32 -21.49 24.59
N LYS A 203 13.57 -21.63 23.48
CA LYS A 203 13.78 -22.72 22.52
C LYS A 203 15.21 -22.71 21.97
N LYS A 204 15.73 -21.54 21.62
CA LYS A 204 17.12 -21.38 21.13
C LYS A 204 18.12 -21.83 22.18
N HIS A 205 17.97 -21.42 23.45
CA HIS A 205 18.87 -21.84 24.53
C HIS A 205 18.80 -23.34 24.80
N ILE A 206 17.61 -23.96 24.78
CA ILE A 206 17.44 -25.41 24.95
C ILE A 206 18.12 -26.18 23.82
N ILE A 207 17.90 -25.77 22.56
CA ILE A 207 18.53 -26.41 21.40
C ILE A 207 20.05 -26.25 21.46
N ASN A 208 20.54 -25.05 21.73
CA ASN A 208 21.97 -24.78 21.82
C ASN A 208 22.60 -25.63 22.93
N TYR A 209 22.03 -25.63 24.13
CA TYR A 209 22.51 -26.46 25.23
C TYR A 209 22.53 -27.94 24.86
N SER A 210 21.47 -28.46 24.23
CA SER A 210 21.43 -29.87 23.81
C SER A 210 22.55 -30.25 22.85
N LYS A 211 22.96 -29.34 21.95
CA LYS A 211 24.03 -29.57 20.97
C LYS A 211 25.43 -29.37 21.55
N THR A 212 25.58 -28.46 22.51
CA THR A 212 26.89 -28.06 23.04
C THR A 212 27.23 -28.68 24.39
N LYS A 213 26.32 -29.47 24.99
CA LYS A 213 26.50 -30.07 26.32
C LYS A 213 27.73 -30.98 26.38
N ASP A 214 27.92 -31.83 25.37
CA ASP A 214 28.99 -32.82 25.35
C ASP A 214 30.36 -32.15 25.17
N VAL A 215 30.46 -31.20 24.22
CA VAL A 215 31.65 -30.36 24.02
C VAL A 215 32.02 -29.59 25.29
N TYR A 216 31.03 -29.07 26.01
CA TYR A 216 31.27 -28.39 27.28
C TYR A 216 31.67 -29.37 28.40
N ALA A 217 31.17 -30.61 28.39
CA ALA A 217 31.60 -31.63 29.34
C ALA A 217 33.07 -32.00 29.14
N ASP A 218 33.52 -32.11 27.89
CA ASP A 218 34.93 -32.38 27.56
C ASP A 218 35.82 -31.17 27.85
N TYR A 219 35.32 -29.95 27.64
CA TYR A 219 35.98 -28.73 28.11
C TYR A 219 36.19 -28.73 29.64
N ARG A 220 35.20 -29.20 30.40
CA ARG A 220 35.31 -29.32 31.86
C ARG A 220 36.31 -30.41 32.27
N LYS A 221 36.36 -31.54 31.56
CA LYS A 221 37.32 -32.63 31.81
C LYS A 221 38.77 -32.24 31.48
N SER A 222 38.97 -31.40 30.47
CA SER A 222 40.30 -30.88 30.10
C SER A 222 40.86 -29.80 31.06
N GLY A 223 40.16 -29.53 32.18
CA GLY A 223 40.61 -28.57 33.18
C GLY A 223 40.53 -27.12 32.72
N TYR A 224 39.60 -26.78 31.83
CA TYR A 224 39.46 -25.45 31.23
C TYR A 224 40.68 -25.01 30.40
N SER A 225 41.25 -25.94 29.63
CA SER A 225 42.39 -25.67 28.74
C SER A 225 42.11 -24.53 27.76
N LYS A 226 43.05 -23.58 27.65
CA LYS A 226 42.95 -22.40 26.78
C LYS A 226 42.90 -22.78 25.30
N LYS A 227 43.64 -23.83 24.90
CA LYS A 227 43.67 -24.35 23.52
C LYS A 227 42.31 -24.91 23.09
N PHE A 228 41.67 -25.70 23.96
CA PHE A 228 40.34 -26.27 23.71
C PHE A 228 39.26 -25.18 23.64
N PHE A 229 39.39 -24.12 24.43
CA PHE A 229 38.48 -22.97 24.37
C PHE A 229 38.60 -22.22 23.03
N GLU A 230 39.79 -22.08 22.48
CA GLU A 230 40.00 -21.42 21.18
C GLU A 230 39.43 -22.25 20.02
N GLU A 231 39.59 -23.58 20.06
CA GLU A 231 39.05 -24.51 19.06
C GLU A 231 37.51 -24.62 19.09
N HIS A 232 36.90 -24.57 20.29
CA HIS A 232 35.46 -24.74 20.48
C HIS A 232 34.76 -23.50 21.04
N ARG A 233 35.30 -22.31 20.74
CA ARG A 233 34.87 -21.02 21.32
C ARG A 233 33.36 -20.79 21.22
N GLU A 234 32.77 -21.04 20.05
CA GLU A 234 31.34 -20.85 19.80
C GLU A 234 30.48 -21.81 20.63
N ALA A 235 30.84 -23.10 20.67
CA ALA A 235 30.10 -24.09 21.44
C ALA A 235 30.15 -23.81 22.95
N VAL A 236 31.31 -23.42 23.48
CA VAL A 236 31.48 -23.11 24.91
C VAL A 236 30.70 -21.85 25.29
N THR A 237 30.76 -20.80 24.46
CA THR A 237 30.02 -19.54 24.69
C THR A 237 28.51 -19.73 24.61
N LEU A 238 28.01 -20.49 23.63
CA LEU A 238 26.58 -20.82 23.52
C LEU A 238 26.08 -21.65 24.70
N CYS A 239 26.87 -22.62 25.17
CA CYS A 239 26.53 -23.43 26.35
C CYS A 239 26.49 -22.59 27.63
N LYS A 240 27.46 -21.67 27.79
CA LYS A 240 27.51 -20.75 28.93
C LYS A 240 26.30 -19.80 28.93
N ALA A 241 26.02 -19.15 27.80
CA ALA A 241 24.86 -18.28 27.65
C ALA A 241 23.53 -19.01 27.90
N ALA A 242 23.41 -20.27 27.48
CA ALA A 242 22.22 -21.08 27.77
C ALA A 242 22.09 -21.40 29.28
N LYS A 243 23.19 -21.74 29.96
CA LYS A 243 23.18 -21.96 31.42
C LYS A 243 22.82 -20.70 32.20
N ASP A 244 23.38 -19.57 31.80
CA ASP A 244 23.09 -18.27 32.41
C ASP A 244 21.60 -17.94 32.23
N ALA A 245 21.04 -18.15 31.03
CA ALA A 245 19.61 -17.98 30.77
C ALA A 245 18.72 -18.92 31.61
N PHE A 246 19.11 -20.17 31.82
CA PHE A 246 18.36 -21.10 32.68
C PHE A 246 18.45 -20.75 34.17
N SER A 247 19.55 -20.14 34.62
CA SER A 247 19.69 -19.72 36.02
C SER A 247 18.75 -18.57 36.40
N GLN A 248 18.30 -17.78 35.42
CA GLN A 248 17.33 -16.70 35.61
C GLN A 248 15.88 -17.19 35.66
N ILE A 249 15.62 -18.46 35.34
CA ILE A 249 14.26 -19.03 35.37
C ILE A 249 14.06 -19.68 36.73
N GLU A 250 13.08 -19.19 37.50
CA GLU A 250 12.65 -19.86 38.73
C GLU A 250 11.87 -21.13 38.38
N GLY A 251 12.49 -22.30 38.62
CA GLY A 251 11.81 -23.60 38.51
C GLY A 251 12.33 -24.51 37.39
N LYS A 252 11.47 -25.43 36.94
CA LYS A 252 11.85 -26.47 35.96
C LYS A 252 11.88 -25.89 34.55
N ILE A 253 12.94 -26.20 33.80
CA ILE A 253 13.07 -25.84 32.39
C ILE A 253 11.93 -26.52 31.59
N PRO A 254 11.10 -25.75 30.86
CA PRO A 254 10.00 -26.30 30.07
C PRO A 254 10.48 -27.25 28.97
N LYS A 255 9.67 -28.26 28.61
CA LYS A 255 9.97 -29.13 27.47
C LYS A 255 9.69 -28.39 26.16
N ILE A 256 10.48 -28.71 25.12
CA ILE A 256 10.32 -28.11 23.78
C ILE A 256 8.91 -28.34 23.22
N LYS A 257 8.31 -29.50 23.46
CA LYS A 257 6.95 -29.82 23.02
C LYS A 257 5.92 -28.86 23.62
N ASP A 258 6.01 -28.60 24.92
CA ASP A 258 5.11 -27.70 25.64
C ASP A 258 5.30 -26.25 25.16
N LEU A 259 6.56 -25.81 24.97
CA LEU A 259 6.87 -24.50 24.38
C LEU A 259 6.38 -24.36 22.93
N ASN A 260 6.26 -25.44 22.17
CA ASN A 260 5.67 -25.41 20.83
C ASN A 260 4.16 -25.22 20.88
N LEU A 261 3.48 -25.89 21.79
CA LEU A 261 2.05 -25.71 22.01
C LEU A 261 1.73 -24.29 22.47
N GLU A 262 2.44 -23.80 23.48
CA GLU A 262 2.28 -22.44 24.01
C GLU A 262 2.56 -21.39 22.93
N TYR A 263 3.64 -21.54 22.15
CA TYR A 263 3.95 -20.63 21.04
C TYR A 263 2.81 -20.54 20.03
N ASN A 264 2.22 -21.68 19.65
CA ASN A 264 1.12 -21.72 18.69
C ASN A 264 -0.15 -21.09 19.27
N GLN A 265 -0.45 -21.30 20.56
CA GLN A 265 -1.58 -20.68 21.25
C GLN A 265 -1.42 -19.15 21.29
N VAL A 266 -0.28 -18.64 21.77
CA VAL A 266 0.00 -17.20 21.83
C VAL A 266 -0.02 -16.57 20.43
N LEU A 267 0.47 -17.28 19.41
CA LEU A 267 0.42 -16.79 18.02
C LEU A 267 -1.02 -16.72 17.49
N GLN A 268 -1.87 -17.69 17.82
CA GLN A 268 -3.28 -17.66 17.45
C GLN A 268 -4.04 -16.54 18.16
N GLU A 269 -3.80 -16.35 19.45
CA GLU A 269 -4.37 -15.25 20.23
C GLU A 269 -3.94 -13.90 19.64
N LYS A 270 -2.65 -13.71 19.37
CA LYS A 270 -2.14 -12.51 18.71
C LYS A 270 -2.83 -12.22 17.38
N LYS A 271 -3.10 -13.25 16.58
CA LYS A 271 -3.81 -13.12 15.29
C LYS A 271 -5.28 -12.74 15.49
N LYS A 272 -5.95 -13.31 16.50
CA LYS A 272 -7.34 -13.00 16.83
C LYS A 272 -7.48 -11.55 17.33
N THR A 273 -6.66 -11.16 18.30
CA THR A 273 -6.66 -9.81 18.89
C THR A 273 -6.29 -8.72 17.88
N TYR A 274 -5.60 -9.07 16.78
CA TYR A 274 -5.21 -8.09 15.76
C TYR A 274 -6.40 -7.46 15.02
N ALA A 275 -7.52 -8.16 14.88
CA ALA A 275 -8.74 -7.58 14.29
C ALA A 275 -9.32 -6.48 15.20
N GLU A 276 -9.43 -6.78 16.49
CA GLU A 276 -9.89 -5.83 17.52
C GLU A 276 -8.94 -4.64 17.65
N TYR A 277 -7.62 -4.87 17.59
CA TYR A 277 -6.62 -3.80 17.56
C TYR A 277 -6.85 -2.83 16.39
N ARG A 278 -7.14 -3.36 15.19
CA ARG A 278 -7.38 -2.52 14.01
C ARG A 278 -8.65 -1.67 14.17
N GLN A 279 -9.71 -2.25 14.71
CA GLN A 279 -10.96 -1.55 15.00
C GLN A 279 -10.75 -0.48 16.09
N ALA A 280 -10.22 -0.86 17.25
CA ALA A 280 -9.98 0.08 18.35
C ALA A 280 -9.05 1.24 17.97
N LYS A 281 -8.06 0.99 17.10
CA LYS A 281 -7.21 2.05 16.55
C LYS A 281 -7.99 3.01 15.66
N GLN A 282 -8.87 2.49 14.83
CA GLN A 282 -9.70 3.28 13.93
C GLN A 282 -10.72 4.09 14.75
N ASP A 283 -11.43 3.46 15.69
CA ASP A 283 -12.39 4.11 16.58
C ASP A 283 -11.72 5.24 17.39
N MET A 284 -10.58 4.95 18.02
CA MET A 284 -9.80 5.97 18.74
C MET A 284 -9.45 7.13 17.82
N LYS A 285 -8.96 6.85 16.60
CA LYS A 285 -8.61 7.90 15.65
C LYS A 285 -9.83 8.73 15.28
N ASP A 286 -10.96 8.11 14.98
CA ASP A 286 -12.14 8.79 14.48
C ASP A 286 -12.79 9.65 15.59
N TYR A 287 -12.94 9.12 16.81
CA TYR A 287 -13.45 9.91 17.95
C TYR A 287 -12.51 11.05 18.36
N GLN A 288 -11.19 10.82 18.38
CA GLN A 288 -10.22 11.89 18.70
C GLN A 288 -10.19 12.97 17.62
N THR A 289 -10.32 12.57 16.34
CA THR A 289 -10.38 13.50 15.22
C THR A 289 -11.67 14.31 15.24
N ALA A 290 -12.81 13.66 15.50
CA ALA A 290 -14.10 14.34 15.65
C ALA A 290 -14.06 15.34 16.81
N LYS A 291 -13.53 14.94 17.97
CA LYS A 291 -13.33 15.84 19.11
C LYS A 291 -12.45 17.03 18.75
N TYR A 292 -11.28 16.79 18.14
CA TYR A 292 -10.37 17.83 17.71
C TYR A 292 -11.03 18.83 16.73
N ASN A 293 -11.84 18.32 15.79
CA ASN A 293 -12.54 19.14 14.81
C ASN A 293 -13.58 20.05 15.47
N ILE A 294 -14.36 19.51 16.42
CA ILE A 294 -15.30 20.31 17.23
C ILE A 294 -14.56 21.35 18.07
N ASP A 295 -13.47 20.96 18.75
CA ASP A 295 -12.65 21.88 19.56
C ASP A 295 -12.10 23.04 18.72
N LEU A 296 -11.61 22.75 17.51
CA LEU A 296 -11.07 23.76 16.62
C LEU A 296 -12.19 24.67 16.08
N PHE A 297 -13.35 24.10 15.75
CA PHE A 297 -14.51 24.86 15.30
C PHE A 297 -15.01 25.84 16.38
N LEU A 298 -15.18 25.38 17.61
CA LEU A 298 -15.60 26.21 18.75
C LEU A 298 -14.61 27.36 18.99
N LYS A 299 -13.30 27.09 18.92
CA LYS A 299 -12.26 28.14 19.01
C LYS A 299 -12.39 29.19 17.92
N PHE A 300 -12.69 28.79 16.68
CA PHE A 300 -12.90 29.76 15.60
C PHE A 300 -14.16 30.61 15.81
N GLU A 301 -15.25 30.01 16.34
CA GLU A 301 -16.45 30.78 16.67
C GLU A 301 -16.20 31.79 17.79
N GLU A 302 -15.48 31.41 18.84
CA GLU A 302 -15.10 32.31 19.94
C GLU A 302 -14.25 33.48 19.44
N GLN A 303 -13.23 33.21 18.62
CA GLN A 303 -12.38 34.26 18.02
C GLN A 303 -13.20 35.22 17.16
N LYS A 304 -14.08 34.70 16.30
CA LYS A 304 -14.94 35.52 15.45
C LYS A 304 -15.87 36.42 16.29
N GLN A 305 -16.45 35.90 17.36
CA GLN A 305 -17.29 36.69 18.27
C GLN A 305 -16.50 37.80 18.98
N GLN A 306 -15.25 37.53 19.37
CA GLN A 306 -14.36 38.54 19.97
C GLN A 306 -14.03 39.66 18.97
N ASP A 307 -13.65 39.31 17.74
CA ASP A 307 -13.36 40.27 16.67
C ASP A 307 -14.58 41.14 16.35
N GLU A 308 -15.77 40.56 16.30
CA GLU A 308 -17.02 41.30 16.07
C GLU A 308 -17.35 42.26 17.22
N LYS A 309 -17.09 41.86 18.47
CA LYS A 309 -17.25 42.75 19.63
C LYS A 309 -16.25 43.89 19.58
N GLN A 310 -14.98 43.62 19.29
CA GLN A 310 -13.94 44.66 19.19
C GLN A 310 -14.29 45.69 18.11
N LYS A 311 -14.67 45.26 16.90
CA LYS A 311 -15.11 46.15 15.81
C LYS A 311 -16.29 47.04 16.20
N LYS A 312 -17.25 46.51 16.97
CA LYS A 312 -18.37 47.31 17.47
C LYS A 312 -17.91 48.35 18.49
N THR A 313 -17.00 48.00 19.41
CA THR A 313 -16.44 48.96 20.37
C THR A 313 -15.61 50.07 19.71
N GLU A 314 -14.89 49.75 18.63
CA GLU A 314 -14.12 50.72 17.85
C GLU A 314 -15.00 51.65 17.01
N GLN A 315 -16.17 51.18 16.54
CA GLN A 315 -17.14 52.01 15.81
C GLN A 315 -17.99 52.92 16.72
N ILE A 316 -18.01 52.64 18.03
CA ILE A 316 -18.75 53.43 19.03
C ILE A 316 -17.85 54.51 19.69
N ARG A 317 -16.52 54.42 19.52
CA ARG A 317 -15.54 55.44 19.95
C ARG A 317 -15.30 56.47 18.86
#